data_AF-A0A7K3LZQ7-F1
#
_entry.id   AF-A0A7K3LZQ7-F1
#
_cell.length_a   1.000
_cell.length_b   1.000
_cell.length_c   1.000
_cell.angle_alpha   90.00
_cell.angle_beta   90.00
_cell.angle_gamma   90.00
#
_symmetry.space_group_name_H-M   'P 1'
#
loop_
_entity.id
_entity.type
_entity.pdbx_description
1 polymer ?
#
loop_
_entity_poly.entity_id
_entity_poly.type
_entity_poly.pdbx_seq_one_letter_code
_entity_poly.pdbx_strand_id
1 'polypeptide(L)'
;MHKPTGPRGIWTGVAVLLVMAAAIATVLMWQPWDRDELHEAAGDIARVPGVAAVDLEYREIEGAAAAKVRPEPSKVDVMVRLESTLAPDAAAVAAERAHELLIPAAEAVTHDNVSVHLHVTAGEPEKAPGIRIDPLEVPYSPISGAADVADAFTIWQAGPRSVQVYGLAPAVGEATADSGSGNAPDSRAGIGIEAGAAADMVPLAELAAGLGRTADLHFGDDAYYAGHGAVADVDAVRLTVAAASRRGVESAFFSNYSTAPQLSVRAAWPAESPETPELKRWLEAHDYAASAGRPVAFTISEPGYETLTEGWVSAFAPPEPEPHPLPLPAGVEAWPDDVDAPSCTGADLDVGYGGSDAATGARYALLLARNVSDRPCAVEGIPGIALRNADGAEQTDIRLEPYTSSAVPARLVVPPGEQLLAPLQWRAMSTANDPDVTTSVEVTAVPGAEPVLLDVTDGDGPSAGLDILDGAELRLGPWVQALEGWS
;
A
#
# COMPACT_ATOMS: atom_id res chain seq x y z
N MET A 1 -39.59 -35.41 -65.34
CA MET A 1 -38.85 -34.30 -64.70
C MET A 1 -39.84 -33.46 -63.91
N HIS A 2 -39.93 -33.67 -62.60
CA HIS A 2 -40.85 -32.98 -61.70
C HIS A 2 -40.04 -32.08 -60.77
N LYS A 3 -40.32 -30.77 -60.81
CA LYS A 3 -39.96 -29.82 -59.74
C LYS A 3 -41.12 -29.78 -58.75
N PRO A 4 -40.90 -29.91 -57.43
CA PRO A 4 -41.92 -29.58 -56.45
C PRO A 4 -41.80 -28.09 -56.04
N THR A 5 -42.91 -27.39 -56.15
CA THR A 5 -43.18 -26.10 -55.49
C THR A 5 -43.67 -26.37 -54.07
N GLY A 6 -42.90 -25.94 -53.06
CA GLY A 6 -43.32 -25.95 -51.66
C GLY A 6 -43.80 -24.56 -51.19
N PRO A 7 -44.77 -24.48 -50.25
CA PRO A 7 -45.42 -23.23 -49.86
C PRO A 7 -44.57 -22.43 -48.86
N ARG A 8 -44.13 -21.23 -49.25
CA ARG A 8 -43.63 -20.19 -48.35
C ARG A 8 -44.75 -19.18 -48.13
N GLY A 9 -45.41 -19.19 -46.98
CA GLY A 9 -46.48 -18.19 -46.74
C GLY A 9 -47.07 -18.08 -45.34
N ILE A 10 -46.84 -19.04 -44.43
CA ILE A 10 -47.52 -19.02 -43.10
C ILE A 10 -46.52 -18.79 -41.95
N TRP A 11 -45.23 -19.07 -42.16
CA TRP A 11 -44.21 -18.96 -41.11
C TRP A 11 -43.72 -17.52 -40.85
N THR A 12 -43.79 -16.63 -41.84
CA THR A 12 -43.37 -15.24 -41.68
C THR A 12 -44.36 -14.40 -40.86
N GLY A 13 -45.66 -14.69 -40.94
CA GLY A 13 -46.68 -13.96 -40.16
C GLY A 13 -46.62 -14.27 -38.66
N VAL A 14 -46.41 -15.54 -38.30
CA VAL A 14 -46.30 -15.98 -36.89
C VAL A 14 -44.97 -15.53 -36.27
N ALA A 15 -43.87 -15.54 -37.04
CA ALA A 15 -42.58 -15.05 -36.57
C ALA A 15 -42.58 -13.53 -36.32
N VAL A 16 -43.21 -12.74 -37.19
CA VAL A 16 -43.33 -11.28 -36.99
C VAL A 16 -44.25 -10.95 -35.81
N LEU A 17 -45.35 -11.69 -35.62
CA LEU A 17 -46.22 -11.52 -34.46
C LEU A 17 -45.54 -11.93 -33.13
N LEU A 18 -44.70 -12.96 -33.13
CA LEU A 18 -43.92 -13.35 -31.95
C LEU A 18 -42.78 -12.38 -31.65
N VAL A 19 -42.12 -11.82 -32.67
CA VAL A 19 -41.10 -10.77 -32.47
C VAL A 19 -41.74 -9.46 -32.02
N MET A 20 -42.91 -9.09 -32.55
CA MET A 20 -43.66 -7.92 -32.10
C MET A 20 -44.23 -8.13 -30.69
N ALA A 21 -44.77 -9.32 -30.37
CA ALA A 21 -45.23 -9.64 -29.02
C ALA A 21 -44.06 -9.72 -28.02
N ALA A 22 -42.89 -10.22 -28.44
CA ALA A 22 -41.68 -10.20 -27.65
C ALA A 22 -41.15 -8.77 -27.48
N ALA A 23 -41.13 -7.94 -28.52
CA ALA A 23 -40.72 -6.54 -28.43
C ALA A 23 -41.69 -5.69 -27.59
N ILE A 24 -43.00 -5.91 -27.75
CA ILE A 24 -44.05 -5.29 -26.92
C ILE A 24 -43.99 -5.82 -25.49
N ALA A 25 -43.67 -7.09 -25.26
CA ALA A 25 -43.42 -7.63 -23.91
C ALA A 25 -42.09 -7.11 -23.32
N THR A 26 -41.07 -6.87 -24.13
CA THR A 26 -39.79 -6.26 -23.68
C THR A 26 -39.99 -4.78 -23.33
N VAL A 27 -40.85 -4.08 -24.07
CA VAL A 27 -41.23 -2.67 -23.79
C VAL A 27 -42.26 -2.57 -22.66
N LEU A 28 -43.16 -3.54 -22.47
CA LEU A 28 -44.15 -3.58 -21.37
C LEU A 28 -43.57 -4.17 -20.06
N MET A 29 -42.52 -5.00 -20.13
CA MET A 29 -41.73 -5.43 -18.95
C MET A 29 -40.72 -4.36 -18.52
N TRP A 30 -40.55 -3.31 -19.32
CA TRP A 30 -39.88 -2.06 -18.95
C TRP A 30 -40.90 -1.17 -18.21
N GLN A 31 -41.28 -1.56 -17.00
CA GLN A 31 -41.92 -0.61 -16.09
C GLN A 31 -40.81 0.22 -15.44
N PRO A 32 -40.84 1.56 -15.56
CA PRO A 32 -39.86 2.41 -14.91
C PRO A 32 -40.02 2.20 -13.41
N TRP A 33 -38.92 1.93 -12.73
CA TRP A 33 -38.76 2.33 -11.34
C TRP A 33 -39.33 3.75 -11.18
N ASP A 34 -40.05 4.02 -10.10
CA ASP A 34 -40.56 5.35 -9.71
C ASP A 34 -39.44 6.42 -9.75
N ARG A 35 -39.24 6.98 -10.95
CA ARG A 35 -38.27 8.02 -11.26
C ARG A 35 -38.85 9.39 -10.93
N ASP A 36 -40.16 9.46 -10.75
CA ASP A 36 -40.92 10.69 -10.66
C ASP A 36 -40.55 11.45 -9.38
N GLU A 37 -40.32 10.77 -8.26
CA GLU A 37 -39.90 11.36 -6.98
C GLU A 37 -38.52 12.00 -7.07
N LEU A 38 -37.55 11.33 -7.70
CA LEU A 38 -36.20 11.87 -7.89
C LEU A 38 -36.18 13.04 -8.89
N HIS A 39 -37.01 12.98 -9.95
CA HIS A 39 -37.12 14.11 -10.90
C HIS A 39 -37.85 15.30 -10.28
N GLU A 40 -38.86 15.06 -9.45
CA GLU A 40 -39.56 16.11 -8.69
C GLU A 40 -38.60 16.78 -7.69
N ALA A 41 -37.87 15.99 -6.90
CA ALA A 41 -36.84 16.49 -6.00
C ALA A 41 -35.75 17.27 -6.76
N ALA A 42 -35.26 16.77 -7.89
CA ALA A 42 -34.31 17.50 -8.74
C ALA A 42 -34.89 18.84 -9.23
N GLY A 43 -36.19 18.88 -9.56
CA GLY A 43 -36.89 20.11 -9.95
C GLY A 43 -37.08 21.11 -8.80
N ASP A 44 -37.21 20.62 -7.56
CA ASP A 44 -37.24 21.45 -6.36
C ASP A 44 -35.85 21.98 -5.99
N ILE A 45 -34.83 21.12 -6.07
CA ILE A 45 -33.42 21.49 -5.84
C ILE A 45 -32.97 22.54 -6.86
N ALA A 46 -33.36 22.43 -8.13
CA ALA A 46 -33.05 23.42 -9.16
C ALA A 46 -33.62 24.82 -8.88
N ARG A 47 -34.54 24.97 -7.93
CA ARG A 47 -35.09 26.27 -7.49
C ARG A 47 -34.39 26.83 -6.25
N VAL A 48 -33.47 26.09 -5.63
CA VAL A 48 -32.66 26.56 -4.51
C VAL A 48 -31.73 27.67 -5.01
N PRO A 49 -31.68 28.84 -4.33
CA PRO A 49 -30.76 29.92 -4.72
C PRO A 49 -29.31 29.44 -4.78
N GLY A 50 -28.62 29.74 -5.88
CA GLY A 50 -27.23 29.33 -6.11
C GLY A 50 -27.06 27.97 -6.80
N VAL A 51 -28.14 27.21 -7.06
CA VAL A 51 -28.08 26.01 -7.89
C VAL A 51 -28.18 26.39 -9.36
N ALA A 52 -27.16 26.01 -10.14
CA ALA A 52 -27.07 26.27 -11.57
C ALA A 52 -27.70 25.13 -12.40
N ALA A 53 -27.52 23.87 -11.99
CA ALA A 53 -28.11 22.71 -12.65
C ALA A 53 -28.20 21.51 -11.70
N VAL A 54 -29.07 20.56 -12.04
CA VAL A 54 -29.17 19.26 -11.37
C VAL A 54 -29.19 18.16 -12.43
N ASP A 55 -28.24 17.21 -12.36
CA ASP A 55 -28.18 16.05 -13.23
C ASP A 55 -28.40 14.75 -12.42
N LEU A 56 -29.04 13.75 -13.03
CA LEU A 56 -29.23 12.42 -12.44
C LEU A 56 -28.44 11.40 -13.26
N GLU A 57 -27.46 10.76 -12.63
CA GLU A 57 -26.66 9.68 -13.21
C GLU A 57 -27.06 8.33 -12.62
N TYR A 58 -27.39 7.37 -13.48
CA TYR A 58 -27.81 6.03 -13.08
C TYR A 58 -26.71 5.02 -13.42
N ARG A 59 -26.24 4.26 -12.43
CA ARG A 59 -25.14 3.29 -12.59
C ARG A 59 -25.56 1.89 -12.17
N GLU A 60 -25.12 0.90 -12.95
CA GLU A 60 -25.17 -0.52 -12.58
C GLU A 60 -23.80 -0.93 -12.04
N ILE A 61 -23.75 -1.55 -10.87
CA ILE A 61 -22.54 -2.12 -10.29
C ILE A 61 -22.42 -3.56 -10.82
N GLU A 62 -21.33 -3.86 -11.52
CA GLU A 62 -21.02 -5.22 -11.97
C GLU A 62 -20.94 -6.18 -10.77
N GLY A 63 -21.83 -7.17 -10.74
CA GLY A 63 -21.96 -8.15 -9.65
C GLY A 63 -23.42 -8.43 -9.24
N ALA A 64 -24.33 -7.47 -9.43
CA ALA A 64 -25.77 -7.64 -9.16
C ALA A 64 -26.56 -8.26 -10.32
N ALA A 65 -25.96 -8.35 -11.51
CA ALA A 65 -26.62 -8.65 -12.79
C ALA A 65 -27.04 -10.12 -12.99
N ALA A 66 -26.54 -11.06 -12.18
CA ALA A 66 -26.73 -12.49 -12.47
C ALA A 66 -28.17 -13.02 -12.23
N ALA A 67 -29.10 -12.23 -11.65
CA ALA A 67 -30.38 -12.79 -11.20
C ALA A 67 -31.65 -11.93 -11.41
N LYS A 68 -31.62 -10.78 -12.10
CA LYS A 68 -32.80 -9.90 -12.17
C LYS A 68 -33.44 -9.80 -13.56
N VAL A 69 -34.76 -10.03 -13.59
CA VAL A 69 -35.68 -9.88 -14.75
C VAL A 69 -36.07 -8.40 -14.99
N ARG A 70 -35.66 -7.48 -14.11
CA ARG A 70 -35.88 -6.02 -14.23
C ARG A 70 -34.55 -5.27 -14.04
N PRO A 71 -34.15 -4.37 -14.96
CA PRO A 71 -32.94 -3.56 -14.81
C PRO A 71 -33.22 -2.37 -13.89
N GLU A 72 -32.87 -2.54 -12.62
CA GLU A 72 -32.86 -1.50 -11.59
C GLU A 72 -31.41 -1.01 -11.45
N PRO A 73 -31.10 0.29 -11.57
CA PRO A 73 -29.75 0.78 -11.25
C PRO A 73 -29.42 0.50 -9.78
N SER A 74 -28.23 -0.01 -9.51
CA SER A 74 -27.81 -0.24 -8.12
C SER A 74 -27.37 1.04 -7.40
N LYS A 75 -27.09 2.10 -8.17
CA LYS A 75 -26.64 3.40 -7.67
C LYS A 75 -27.23 4.53 -8.50
N VAL A 76 -27.70 5.58 -7.82
CA VAL A 76 -28.13 6.84 -8.42
C VAL A 76 -27.28 7.97 -7.83
N ASP A 77 -26.55 8.67 -8.69
CA ASP A 77 -25.71 9.81 -8.33
C ASP A 77 -26.47 11.09 -8.74
N VAL A 78 -26.87 11.91 -7.76
CA VAL A 78 -27.54 13.21 -7.95
C VAL A 78 -26.49 14.31 -7.95
N MET A 79 -26.19 14.87 -9.12
CA MET A 79 -25.20 15.93 -9.29
C MET A 79 -25.88 17.29 -9.12
N VAL A 80 -25.55 18.03 -8.07
CA VAL A 80 -26.04 19.40 -7.86
C VAL A 80 -24.92 20.37 -8.18
N ARG A 81 -25.00 20.98 -9.35
CA ARG A 81 -24.02 21.96 -9.80
C ARG A 81 -24.40 23.35 -9.28
N LEU A 82 -23.52 23.92 -8.48
CA LEU A 82 -23.67 25.24 -7.91
C LEU A 82 -23.05 26.32 -8.81
N GLU A 83 -23.52 27.56 -8.68
CA GLU A 83 -22.94 28.71 -9.35
C GLU A 83 -21.48 28.93 -8.90
N SER A 84 -20.58 29.09 -9.86
CA SER A 84 -19.14 29.23 -9.61
C SER A 84 -18.75 30.44 -8.78
N THR A 85 -19.60 31.47 -8.75
CA THR A 85 -19.36 32.74 -8.05
C THR A 85 -19.91 32.80 -6.63
N LEU A 86 -20.50 31.71 -6.11
CA LEU A 86 -21.01 31.69 -4.75
C LEU A 86 -19.89 31.89 -3.73
N ALA A 87 -20.18 32.64 -2.67
CA ALA A 87 -19.33 32.61 -1.49
C ALA A 87 -19.36 31.21 -0.85
N PRO A 88 -18.25 30.73 -0.25
CA PRO A 88 -18.17 29.41 0.37
C PRO A 88 -19.33 29.07 1.32
N ASP A 89 -19.70 29.99 2.21
CA ASP A 89 -20.82 29.80 3.14
C ASP A 89 -22.17 29.67 2.41
N ALA A 90 -22.36 30.40 1.32
CA ALA A 90 -23.58 30.32 0.52
C ALA A 90 -23.66 29.00 -0.26
N ALA A 91 -22.53 28.48 -0.74
CA ALA A 91 -22.45 27.17 -1.36
C ALA A 91 -22.80 26.05 -0.37
N ALA A 92 -22.29 26.14 0.87
CA ALA A 92 -22.62 25.20 1.94
C ALA A 92 -24.12 25.19 2.25
N VAL A 93 -24.75 26.37 2.39
CA VAL A 93 -26.20 26.49 2.64
C VAL A 93 -27.03 25.93 1.47
N ALA A 94 -26.62 26.17 0.23
CA ALA A 94 -27.31 25.64 -0.94
C ALA A 94 -27.21 24.10 -1.00
N ALA A 95 -26.03 23.55 -0.71
CA ALA A 95 -25.80 22.10 -0.66
C ALA A 95 -26.61 21.42 0.45
N GLU A 96 -26.63 21.99 1.66
CA GLU A 96 -27.43 21.49 2.78
C GLU A 96 -28.92 21.49 2.44
N ARG A 97 -29.41 22.58 1.84
CA ARG A 97 -30.80 22.67 1.40
C ARG A 97 -31.14 21.65 0.31
N ALA A 98 -30.22 21.41 -0.62
CA ALA A 98 -30.39 20.39 -1.64
C ALA A 98 -30.47 18.98 -1.03
N HIS A 99 -29.63 18.69 -0.04
CA HIS A 99 -29.67 17.42 0.71
C HIS A 99 -31.02 17.23 1.43
N GLU A 100 -31.49 18.24 2.16
CA GLU A 100 -32.79 18.19 2.86
C GLU A 100 -33.97 17.89 1.92
N LEU A 101 -33.96 18.47 0.72
CA LEU A 101 -35.00 18.24 -0.29
C LEU A 101 -34.90 16.86 -0.93
N LEU A 102 -33.70 16.27 -0.96
CA LEU A 102 -33.47 14.95 -1.55
C LEU A 102 -33.86 13.81 -0.62
N ILE A 103 -33.79 13.99 0.71
CA ILE A 103 -34.07 12.92 1.70
C ILE A 103 -35.41 12.19 1.45
N PRO A 104 -36.56 12.87 1.32
CA PRO A 104 -37.84 12.17 1.15
C PRO A 104 -37.90 11.36 -0.15
N ALA A 105 -37.33 11.89 -1.24
CA ALA A 105 -37.27 11.19 -2.51
C ALA A 105 -36.31 10.00 -2.44
N ALA A 106 -35.16 10.15 -1.79
CA ALA A 106 -34.22 9.06 -1.55
C ALA A 106 -34.86 7.95 -0.71
N GLU A 107 -35.57 8.26 0.38
CA GLU A 107 -36.29 7.26 1.19
C GLU A 107 -37.38 6.53 0.39
N ALA A 108 -38.06 7.22 -0.54
CA ALA A 108 -39.08 6.63 -1.39
C ALA A 108 -38.52 5.65 -2.43
N VAL A 109 -37.30 5.89 -2.92
CA VAL A 109 -36.67 5.04 -3.95
C VAL A 109 -35.70 4.00 -3.40
N THR A 110 -35.07 4.28 -2.25
CA THR A 110 -34.07 3.41 -1.62
C THR A 110 -34.75 2.16 -1.06
N HIS A 111 -34.38 1.03 -1.62
CA HIS A 111 -34.76 -0.32 -1.18
C HIS A 111 -33.51 -1.22 -1.28
N ASP A 112 -33.62 -2.50 -0.93
CA ASP A 112 -32.52 -3.47 -0.74
C ASP A 112 -31.40 -3.52 -1.81
N ASN A 113 -31.55 -2.89 -2.98
CA ASN A 113 -30.56 -2.91 -4.07
C ASN A 113 -30.25 -1.53 -4.66
N VAL A 114 -30.67 -0.43 -4.04
CA VAL A 114 -30.61 0.92 -4.60
C VAL A 114 -29.97 1.83 -3.58
N SER A 115 -28.94 2.57 -3.98
CA SER A 115 -28.38 3.65 -3.17
C SER A 115 -28.44 4.98 -3.92
N VAL A 116 -28.86 6.04 -3.23
CA VAL A 116 -28.88 7.42 -3.76
C VAL A 116 -27.74 8.21 -3.12
N HIS A 117 -26.93 8.88 -3.91
CA HIS A 117 -25.79 9.67 -3.45
C HIS A 117 -25.93 11.10 -3.96
N LEU A 118 -25.62 12.08 -3.12
CA LEU A 118 -25.58 13.49 -3.52
C LEU A 118 -24.13 13.91 -3.73
N HIS A 119 -23.84 14.50 -4.89
CA HIS A 119 -22.55 15.16 -5.11
C HIS A 119 -22.78 16.61 -5.48
N VAL A 120 -22.04 17.50 -4.82
CA VAL A 120 -22.05 18.93 -5.07
C VAL A 120 -20.91 19.24 -6.02
N THR A 121 -21.21 19.88 -7.15
CA THR A 121 -20.20 20.22 -8.15
C THR A 121 -20.16 21.71 -8.44
N ALA A 122 -19.04 22.20 -8.99
CA ALA A 122 -18.95 23.55 -9.54
C ALA A 122 -17.98 23.62 -10.72
N GLY A 123 -18.17 24.64 -11.57
CA GLY A 123 -17.44 24.77 -12.84
C GLY A 123 -18.13 24.02 -13.97
N GLU A 124 -17.64 24.20 -15.19
CA GLU A 124 -18.11 23.45 -16.35
C GLU A 124 -17.33 22.13 -16.44
N PRO A 125 -18.01 20.97 -16.54
CA PRO A 125 -17.34 19.69 -16.61
C PRO A 125 -16.53 19.54 -17.89
N GLU A 126 -15.31 19.03 -17.76
CA GLU A 126 -14.54 18.57 -18.91
C GLU A 126 -14.99 17.18 -19.34
N LYS A 127 -15.14 17.00 -20.66
CA LYS A 127 -15.50 15.71 -21.25
C LYS A 127 -14.24 15.04 -21.81
N ALA A 128 -13.69 14.10 -21.05
CA ALA A 128 -12.74 13.12 -21.55
C ALA A 128 -13.51 11.91 -22.14
N PRO A 129 -12.89 11.03 -22.95
CA PRO A 129 -13.57 9.88 -23.55
C PRO A 129 -14.21 8.95 -22.51
N GLY A 130 -15.51 9.12 -22.27
CA GLY A 130 -16.30 8.31 -21.33
C GLY A 130 -16.19 8.69 -19.85
N ILE A 131 -15.45 9.76 -19.49
CA ILE A 131 -15.26 10.20 -18.10
C ILE A 131 -15.63 11.69 -18.01
N ARG A 132 -16.55 12.00 -17.10
CA ARG A 132 -16.89 13.35 -16.67
C ARG A 132 -15.90 13.76 -15.59
N ILE A 133 -15.26 14.92 -15.75
CA ILE A 133 -14.37 15.49 -14.74
C ILE A 133 -14.93 16.85 -14.38
N ASP A 134 -15.51 16.97 -13.18
CA ASP A 134 -15.98 18.23 -12.65
C ASP A 134 -14.81 18.97 -11.96
N PRO A 135 -14.59 20.28 -12.24
CA PRO A 135 -13.52 21.06 -11.61
C PRO A 135 -13.62 21.14 -10.09
N LEU A 136 -14.82 21.04 -9.54
CA LEU A 136 -15.05 20.85 -8.13
C LEU A 136 -16.07 19.73 -7.98
N GLU A 137 -15.77 18.73 -7.15
CA GLU A 137 -16.68 17.65 -6.80
C GLU A 137 -16.57 17.31 -5.31
N VAL A 138 -17.71 17.32 -4.62
CA VAL A 138 -17.83 17.01 -3.19
C VAL A 138 -18.95 16.00 -2.99
N PRO A 139 -18.65 14.72 -2.68
CA PRO A 139 -19.65 13.78 -2.19
C PRO A 139 -20.21 14.30 -0.87
N TYR A 140 -21.51 14.60 -0.85
CA TYR A 140 -22.13 15.24 0.31
C TYR A 140 -22.45 14.21 1.39
N SER A 141 -21.97 14.46 2.61
CA SER A 141 -22.28 13.67 3.81
C SER A 141 -23.06 14.52 4.82
N PRO A 142 -24.05 13.98 5.53
CA PRO A 142 -24.75 14.72 6.59
C PRO A 142 -23.84 15.04 7.80
N ILE A 143 -22.71 14.35 7.96
CA ILE A 143 -21.79 14.55 9.11
C ILE A 143 -20.97 15.83 8.95
N SER A 144 -20.43 16.08 7.76
CA SER A 144 -19.48 17.17 7.51
C SER A 144 -19.72 17.93 6.20
N GLY A 145 -20.75 17.56 5.42
CA GLY A 145 -20.93 17.97 4.02
C GLY A 145 -20.99 19.48 3.81
N ALA A 146 -21.70 20.23 4.66
CA ALA A 146 -21.74 21.68 4.56
C ALA A 146 -20.35 22.31 4.77
N ALA A 147 -19.59 21.84 5.77
CA ALA A 147 -18.24 22.29 6.02
C ALA A 147 -17.26 21.87 4.90
N ASP A 148 -17.43 20.66 4.37
CA ASP A 148 -16.65 20.14 3.25
C ASP A 148 -16.88 20.95 1.96
N VAL A 149 -18.13 21.33 1.69
CA VAL A 149 -18.46 22.20 0.56
C VAL A 149 -17.85 23.59 0.74
N ALA A 150 -17.94 24.21 1.93
CA ALA A 150 -17.34 25.51 2.18
C ALA A 150 -15.81 25.50 2.01
N ASP A 151 -15.13 24.51 2.59
CA ASP A 151 -13.68 24.39 2.48
C ASP A 151 -13.24 24.13 1.03
N ALA A 152 -13.95 23.25 0.32
CA ALA A 152 -13.63 22.92 -1.07
C ALA A 152 -13.89 24.10 -2.02
N PHE A 153 -14.94 24.89 -1.81
CA PHE A 153 -15.15 26.16 -2.52
C PHE A 153 -14.04 27.17 -2.24
N THR A 154 -13.61 27.27 -0.98
CA THR A 154 -12.51 28.17 -0.59
C THR A 154 -11.22 27.80 -1.32
N ILE A 155 -10.89 26.51 -1.39
CA ILE A 155 -9.70 26.01 -2.10
C ILE A 155 -9.85 26.17 -3.61
N TRP A 156 -11.01 25.83 -4.17
CA TRP A 156 -11.25 25.94 -5.62
C TRP A 156 -11.20 27.37 -6.13
N GLN A 157 -11.66 28.34 -5.34
CA GLN A 157 -11.58 29.76 -5.68
C GLN A 157 -10.15 30.33 -5.63
N ALA A 158 -9.19 29.59 -5.05
CA ALA A 158 -7.77 29.94 -5.09
C ALA A 158 -7.11 29.62 -6.44
N GLY A 159 -7.81 28.96 -7.37
CA GLY A 159 -7.38 28.71 -8.74
C GLY A 159 -6.70 27.37 -9.07
N PRO A 160 -6.85 26.25 -8.33
CA PRO A 160 -6.48 24.94 -8.84
C PRO A 160 -7.31 24.59 -10.09
N ARG A 161 -6.84 23.60 -10.86
CA ARG A 161 -7.58 23.03 -12.00
C ARG A 161 -8.77 22.21 -11.52
N SER A 162 -8.54 21.38 -10.52
CA SER A 162 -9.58 20.54 -9.94
C SER A 162 -9.43 20.39 -8.43
N VAL A 163 -10.57 20.23 -7.75
CA VAL A 163 -10.68 19.96 -6.32
C VAL A 163 -11.67 18.82 -6.13
N GLN A 164 -11.23 17.71 -5.55
CA GLN A 164 -12.05 16.52 -5.32
C GLN A 164 -12.02 16.16 -3.85
N VAL A 165 -13.17 16.14 -3.19
CA VAL A 165 -13.26 15.64 -1.82
C VAL A 165 -13.47 14.13 -1.87
N TYR A 166 -12.63 13.37 -1.18
CA TYR A 166 -12.71 11.90 -1.14
C TYR A 166 -12.90 11.39 0.28
N GLY A 167 -13.77 10.39 0.41
CA GLY A 167 -14.20 9.82 1.68
C GLY A 167 -15.49 9.05 1.48
N LEU A 168 -15.84 8.16 2.42
CA LEU A 168 -17.11 7.45 2.36
C LEU A 168 -18.23 8.41 2.75
N ALA A 169 -18.93 8.96 1.75
CA ALA A 169 -20.24 9.57 1.95
C ALA A 169 -21.29 8.44 2.01
N PRO A 170 -22.10 8.34 3.08
CA PRO A 170 -23.19 7.37 3.14
C PRO A 170 -24.26 7.70 2.10
N ALA A 171 -25.09 6.72 1.74
CA ALA A 171 -26.24 6.99 0.88
C ALA A 171 -27.21 7.95 1.59
N VAL A 172 -27.92 8.78 0.82
CA VAL A 172 -28.91 9.72 1.34
C VAL A 172 -30.03 8.95 2.03
N GLY A 173 -30.33 9.31 3.28
CA GLY A 173 -31.35 8.64 4.10
C GLY A 173 -30.83 7.47 4.95
N GLU A 174 -29.58 7.04 4.79
CA GLU A 174 -28.96 6.10 5.72
C GLU A 174 -28.58 6.80 7.02
N ALA A 175 -29.13 6.33 8.14
CA ALA A 175 -28.70 6.79 9.46
C ALA A 175 -27.22 6.45 9.65
N THR A 176 -26.39 7.46 9.87
CA THR A 176 -25.02 7.26 10.31
C THR A 176 -25.10 6.53 11.65
N ALA A 177 -24.66 5.27 11.69
CA ALA A 177 -24.53 4.57 12.96
C ALA A 177 -23.69 5.48 13.86
N ASP A 178 -24.30 5.96 14.94
CA ASP A 178 -23.63 6.67 16.01
C ASP A 178 -22.53 5.71 16.49
N SER A 179 -21.33 5.92 15.98
CA SER A 179 -20.18 5.08 16.29
C SER A 179 -19.74 5.52 17.67
N GLY A 180 -20.48 5.01 18.68
CA GLY A 180 -20.20 5.09 20.10
C GLY A 180 -18.91 4.36 20.51
N SER A 181 -17.85 4.51 19.72
CA SER A 181 -16.48 4.37 20.17
C SER A 181 -15.98 5.79 20.40
N GLY A 182 -15.53 6.11 21.61
CA GLY A 182 -15.01 7.43 21.98
C GLY A 182 -13.69 7.82 21.30
N ASN A 183 -13.52 7.47 20.02
CA ASN A 183 -12.41 7.73 19.11
C ASN A 183 -12.93 7.90 17.66
N ALA A 184 -14.03 8.64 17.43
CA ALA A 184 -14.27 9.18 16.10
C ALA A 184 -13.38 10.43 15.99
N PRO A 185 -12.23 10.41 15.27
CA PRO A 185 -11.62 11.68 14.91
C PRO A 185 -12.67 12.49 14.15
N ASP A 186 -12.66 13.81 14.28
CA ASP A 186 -13.37 14.73 13.37
C ASP A 186 -12.99 14.35 11.93
N SER A 187 -13.71 13.41 11.33
CA SER A 187 -13.29 12.72 10.10
C SER A 187 -13.76 13.53 8.91
N ARG A 188 -13.28 14.77 8.82
CA ARG A 188 -13.38 15.54 7.57
C ARG A 188 -12.77 14.69 6.46
N ALA A 189 -13.49 14.60 5.35
CA ALA A 189 -13.01 13.90 4.17
C ALA A 189 -11.70 14.51 3.67
N GLY A 190 -10.84 13.69 3.08
CA GLY A 190 -9.62 14.18 2.45
C GLY A 190 -9.92 14.97 1.18
N ILE A 191 -9.00 15.85 0.79
CA ILE A 191 -9.15 16.67 -0.41
C ILE A 191 -7.99 16.46 -1.39
N GLY A 192 -8.30 16.07 -2.61
CA GLY A 192 -7.38 16.03 -3.73
C GLY A 192 -7.39 17.37 -4.45
N ILE A 193 -6.22 17.95 -4.68
CA ILE A 193 -6.06 19.27 -5.31
C ILE A 193 -5.11 19.15 -6.51
N GLU A 194 -5.62 19.38 -7.72
CA GLU A 194 -4.82 19.48 -8.93
C GLU A 194 -4.44 20.94 -9.19
N ALA A 195 -3.17 21.28 -9.06
CA ALA A 195 -2.67 22.63 -9.27
C ALA A 195 -2.60 23.01 -10.77
N GLY A 196 -2.71 24.30 -11.07
CA GLY A 196 -2.52 24.83 -12.43
C GLY A 196 -1.07 24.77 -12.91
N ALA A 197 -0.13 24.93 -11.98
CA ALA A 197 1.30 24.77 -12.13
C ALA A 197 1.92 24.17 -10.85
N ALA A 198 3.08 23.52 -10.95
CA ALA A 198 3.78 22.96 -9.78
C ALA A 198 4.05 24.01 -8.68
N ALA A 199 4.37 25.26 -9.06
CA ALA A 199 4.61 26.34 -8.11
C ALA A 199 3.37 26.71 -7.27
N ASP A 200 2.17 26.46 -7.78
CA ASP A 200 0.91 26.78 -7.10
C ASP A 200 0.57 25.75 -6.00
N MET A 201 1.21 24.57 -6.01
CA MET A 201 0.99 23.56 -4.97
C MET A 201 1.32 24.08 -3.56
N VAL A 202 2.35 24.92 -3.41
CA VAL A 202 2.76 25.45 -2.09
C VAL A 202 1.69 26.35 -1.47
N PRO A 203 1.20 27.43 -2.12
CA PRO A 203 0.14 28.25 -1.54
C PRO A 203 -1.19 27.48 -1.37
N LEU A 204 -1.48 26.48 -2.21
CA LEU A 204 -2.65 25.59 -2.04
C LEU A 204 -2.51 24.70 -0.80
N ALA A 205 -1.31 24.17 -0.53
CA ALA A 205 -1.02 23.41 0.68
C ALA A 205 -1.13 24.28 1.94
N GLU A 206 -0.62 25.51 1.90
CA GLU A 206 -0.77 26.50 3.00
C GLU A 206 -2.25 26.79 3.29
N LEU A 207 -3.06 26.95 2.23
CA LEU A 207 -4.50 27.16 2.37
C LEU A 207 -5.21 25.94 2.99
N ALA A 208 -4.95 24.74 2.47
CA ALA A 208 -5.52 23.51 3.00
C ALA A 208 -5.12 23.27 4.46
N ALA A 209 -3.85 23.49 4.80
CA ALA A 209 -3.35 23.40 6.17
C ALA A 209 -3.99 24.44 7.10
N GLY A 210 -4.20 25.67 6.63
CA GLY A 210 -4.89 26.73 7.37
C GLY A 210 -6.36 26.40 7.67
N LEU A 211 -7.00 25.61 6.80
CA LEU A 211 -8.35 25.06 7.01
C LEU A 211 -8.35 23.78 7.86
N GLY A 212 -7.18 23.26 8.23
CA GLY A 212 -7.04 21.99 8.97
C GLY A 212 -7.43 20.77 8.14
N ARG A 213 -7.30 20.85 6.81
CA ARG A 213 -7.70 19.78 5.88
C ARG A 213 -6.57 18.81 5.62
N THR A 214 -6.94 17.53 5.57
CA THR A 214 -6.09 16.48 5.04
C THR A 214 -6.12 16.60 3.52
N ALA A 215 -4.96 16.61 2.87
CA ALA A 215 -4.89 16.90 1.44
C ALA A 215 -3.81 16.11 0.70
N ASP A 216 -4.14 15.73 -0.53
CA ASP A 216 -3.19 15.31 -1.55
C ASP A 216 -3.12 16.42 -2.60
N LEU A 217 -1.91 16.72 -3.06
CA LEU A 217 -1.68 17.77 -4.05
C LEU A 217 -0.89 17.23 -5.21
N HIS A 218 -1.24 17.62 -6.43
CA HIS A 218 -0.47 17.22 -7.60
C HIS A 218 -0.53 18.24 -8.74
N PHE A 219 0.45 18.16 -9.63
CA PHE A 219 0.49 18.88 -10.89
C PHE A 219 0.87 17.90 -11.99
N GLY A 220 -0.13 17.49 -12.79
CA GLY A 220 0.06 16.44 -13.79
C GLY A 220 0.68 15.18 -13.17
N ASP A 221 1.62 14.59 -13.91
CA ASP A 221 2.46 13.47 -13.44
C ASP A 221 3.82 13.97 -12.88
N ASP A 222 4.09 15.28 -12.93
CA ASP A 222 5.40 15.88 -12.69
C ASP A 222 5.68 16.08 -11.19
N ALA A 223 4.66 16.45 -10.40
CA ALA A 223 4.79 16.67 -8.97
C ALA A 223 3.59 16.13 -8.22
N TYR A 224 3.82 15.34 -7.18
CA TYR A 224 2.75 14.73 -6.40
C TYR A 224 3.14 14.64 -4.92
N TYR A 225 2.24 15.08 -4.05
CA TYR A 225 2.32 14.94 -2.61
C TYR A 225 1.11 14.14 -2.11
N ALA A 226 1.37 13.00 -1.49
CA ALA A 226 0.39 12.16 -0.82
C ALA A 226 0.41 12.46 0.69
N GLY A 227 -0.66 13.05 1.21
CA GLY A 227 -0.82 13.36 2.63
C GLY A 227 -1.24 12.16 3.49
N HIS A 228 -1.84 11.12 2.88
CA HIS A 228 -2.33 9.90 3.56
C HIS A 228 -3.21 10.18 4.79
N GLY A 229 -4.15 11.11 4.64
CA GLY A 229 -5.06 11.48 5.73
C GLY A 229 -4.43 12.34 6.83
N ALA A 230 -3.21 12.86 6.62
CA ALA A 230 -2.64 13.91 7.45
C ALA A 230 -2.91 15.30 6.87
N VAL A 231 -2.93 16.33 7.74
CA VAL A 231 -2.92 17.73 7.30
C VAL A 231 -1.68 17.98 6.44
N ALA A 232 -1.85 18.76 5.38
CA ALA A 232 -0.77 19.00 4.42
C ALA A 232 0.49 19.55 5.08
N ASP A 233 1.61 18.86 4.86
CA ASP A 233 2.94 19.29 5.28
C ASP A 233 3.51 20.23 4.20
N VAL A 234 3.42 21.54 4.46
CA VAL A 234 3.81 22.59 3.51
C VAL A 234 5.28 22.49 3.10
N ASP A 235 6.17 22.11 4.03
CA ASP A 235 7.60 22.01 3.74
C ASP A 235 7.92 20.76 2.92
N ALA A 236 7.18 19.66 3.13
CA ALA A 236 7.24 18.49 2.25
C ALA A 236 6.76 18.81 0.82
N VAL A 237 5.67 19.58 0.69
CA VAL A 237 5.18 20.05 -0.62
C VAL A 237 6.23 20.94 -1.29
N ARG A 238 6.86 21.85 -0.54
CA ARG A 238 7.95 22.70 -1.04
C ARG A 238 9.15 21.89 -1.52
N LEU A 239 9.57 20.87 -0.77
CA LEU A 239 10.62 19.93 -1.17
C LEU A 239 10.25 19.20 -2.47
N THR A 240 9.01 18.72 -2.58
CA THR A 240 8.50 18.00 -3.76
C THR A 240 8.56 18.88 -5.01
N VAL A 241 8.01 20.10 -4.92
CA VAL A 241 8.03 21.06 -6.02
C VAL A 241 9.45 21.47 -6.40
N ALA A 242 10.32 21.68 -5.41
CA ALA A 242 11.72 22.00 -5.65
C ALA A 242 12.47 20.86 -6.37
N ALA A 243 12.19 19.60 -6.01
CA ALA A 243 12.75 18.42 -6.65
C ALA A 243 12.24 18.25 -8.09
N ALA A 244 10.93 18.36 -8.32
CA ALA A 244 10.33 18.31 -9.65
C ALA A 244 10.84 19.42 -10.58
N SER A 245 11.17 20.59 -10.03
CA SER A 245 11.68 21.73 -10.79
C SER A 245 13.18 21.61 -11.16
N ARG A 246 13.87 20.55 -10.73
CA ARG A 246 15.29 20.35 -11.07
C ARG A 246 15.41 19.98 -12.54
N ARG A 247 16.42 20.53 -13.21
CA ARG A 247 16.65 20.30 -14.64
C ARG A 247 16.81 18.80 -14.91
N GLY A 248 15.94 18.25 -15.76
CA GLY A 248 15.95 16.85 -16.22
C GLY A 248 15.24 15.87 -15.28
N VAL A 249 14.62 16.34 -14.20
CA VAL A 249 13.67 15.53 -13.43
C VAL A 249 12.36 15.49 -14.21
N GLU A 250 11.83 14.29 -14.43
CA GLU A 250 10.52 14.07 -15.05
C GLU A 250 9.42 14.19 -14.01
N SER A 251 9.63 13.59 -12.83
CA SER A 251 8.67 13.69 -11.75
C SER A 251 9.26 13.57 -10.36
N ALA A 252 8.56 14.14 -9.37
CA ALA A 252 8.82 13.94 -7.95
C ALA A 252 7.53 13.56 -7.21
N PHE A 253 7.58 12.47 -6.45
CA PHE A 253 6.46 11.94 -5.69
C PHE A 253 6.86 11.82 -4.22
N PHE A 254 6.18 12.58 -3.35
CA PHE A 254 6.37 12.51 -1.91
C PHE A 254 5.20 11.76 -1.27
N SER A 255 5.50 10.72 -0.51
CA SER A 255 4.54 9.97 0.28
C SER A 255 4.72 10.27 1.76
N ASN A 256 3.71 10.89 2.39
CA ASN A 256 3.75 11.27 3.80
C ASN A 256 3.23 10.16 4.73
N TYR A 257 3.68 8.92 4.55
CA TYR A 257 3.37 7.87 5.53
C TYR A 257 3.93 8.25 6.90
N SER A 258 3.10 8.10 7.94
CA SER A 258 3.46 8.45 9.31
C SER A 258 4.64 7.65 9.85
N THR A 259 4.81 6.40 9.38
CA THR A 259 5.86 5.48 9.81
C THR A 259 7.14 5.57 8.98
N ALA A 260 7.04 5.94 7.71
CA ALA A 260 8.18 5.96 6.78
C ALA A 260 7.89 6.90 5.59
N PRO A 261 8.09 8.22 5.75
CA PRO A 261 7.97 9.14 4.62
C PRO A 261 9.06 8.89 3.58
N GLN A 262 8.70 9.09 2.32
CA GLN A 262 9.54 8.80 1.18
C GLN A 262 9.39 9.86 0.08
N LEU A 263 10.50 10.23 -0.55
CA LEU A 263 10.53 11.01 -1.79
C LEU A 263 11.10 10.16 -2.93
N SER A 264 10.30 9.88 -3.94
CA SER A 264 10.73 9.22 -5.18
C SER A 264 10.93 10.26 -6.28
N VAL A 265 12.10 10.29 -6.90
CA VAL A 265 12.40 11.20 -8.01
C VAL A 265 12.72 10.40 -9.28
N ARG A 266 12.00 10.69 -10.36
CA ARG A 266 12.27 10.12 -11.68
C ARG A 266 13.08 11.09 -12.51
N ALA A 267 14.25 10.65 -12.95
CA ALA A 267 15.11 11.39 -13.84
C ALA A 267 14.88 11.00 -15.31
N ALA A 268 15.07 11.97 -16.21
CA ALA A 268 15.07 11.76 -17.66
C ALA A 268 16.42 11.24 -18.20
N TRP A 269 17.44 11.18 -17.34
CA TRP A 269 18.81 10.80 -17.70
C TRP A 269 19.14 9.38 -17.21
N PRO A 270 20.06 8.67 -17.90
CA PRO A 270 20.48 7.32 -17.51
C PRO A 270 21.44 7.32 -16.31
N ALA A 271 21.67 6.15 -15.72
CA ALA A 271 22.51 5.94 -14.54
C ALA A 271 23.85 6.69 -14.49
N GLU A 272 24.59 6.73 -15.60
CA GLU A 272 25.96 7.27 -15.65
C GLU A 272 26.03 8.81 -15.75
N SER A 273 24.89 9.51 -15.69
CA SER A 273 24.86 10.97 -15.84
C SER A 273 25.41 11.71 -14.60
N PRO A 274 26.20 12.79 -14.77
CA PRO A 274 26.72 13.59 -13.65
C PRO A 274 25.63 14.29 -12.82
N GLU A 275 24.41 14.40 -13.34
CA GLU A 275 23.24 14.98 -12.68
C GLU A 275 22.76 14.14 -11.49
N THR A 276 22.94 12.81 -11.51
CA THR A 276 22.54 11.92 -10.40
C THR A 276 23.25 12.27 -9.08
N PRO A 277 24.61 12.31 -9.01
CA PRO A 277 25.31 12.70 -7.78
C PRO A 277 25.12 14.18 -7.42
N GLU A 278 24.75 15.05 -8.36
CA GLU A 278 24.37 16.44 -8.07
C GLU A 278 23.02 16.53 -7.35
N LEU A 279 22.01 15.79 -7.83
CA LEU A 279 20.69 15.72 -7.20
C LEU A 279 20.77 15.08 -5.82
N LYS A 280 21.53 13.99 -5.67
CA LYS A 280 21.78 13.32 -4.38
C LYS A 280 22.34 14.29 -3.34
N ARG A 281 23.42 15.02 -3.68
CA ARG A 281 24.03 16.01 -2.79
C ARG A 281 23.08 17.15 -2.43
N TRP A 282 22.21 17.56 -3.36
CA TRP A 282 21.20 18.58 -3.09
C TRP A 282 20.14 18.08 -2.09
N LEU A 283 19.64 16.84 -2.24
CA LEU A 283 18.69 16.23 -1.30
C LEU A 283 19.30 16.04 0.10
N GLU A 284 20.54 15.56 0.17
CA GLU A 284 21.27 15.36 1.42
C GLU A 284 21.61 16.68 2.13
N ALA A 285 21.72 17.79 1.40
CA ALA A 285 21.98 19.11 1.97
C ALA A 285 20.70 19.90 2.30
N HIS A 286 19.52 19.41 1.89
CA HIS A 286 18.24 20.04 2.21
C HIS A 286 17.96 19.96 3.72
N ASP A 287 17.26 20.91 4.32
CA ASP A 287 17.06 21.02 5.79
C ASP A 287 15.76 20.36 6.32
N TYR A 288 14.79 20.13 5.43
CA TYR A 288 13.47 19.55 5.76
C TYR A 288 13.48 18.41 6.78
N ALA A 289 14.15 17.27 6.49
CA ALA A 289 14.06 16.08 7.35
C ALA A 289 14.68 16.31 8.73
N ALA A 290 15.83 17.01 8.78
CA ALA A 290 16.46 17.40 10.04
C ALA A 290 15.58 18.38 10.85
N SER A 291 14.90 19.31 10.18
CA SER A 291 14.02 20.30 10.83
C SER A 291 12.73 19.66 11.35
N ALA A 292 12.17 18.72 10.59
CA ALA A 292 11.00 17.94 10.98
C ALA A 292 11.33 16.86 12.03
N GLY A 293 12.62 16.59 12.29
CA GLY A 293 13.06 15.58 13.26
C GLY A 293 12.65 14.15 12.88
N ARG A 294 12.42 13.89 11.59
CA ARG A 294 11.94 12.60 11.07
C ARG A 294 12.76 12.18 9.85
N PRO A 295 13.28 10.93 9.80
CA PRO A 295 13.97 10.43 8.62
C PRO A 295 13.04 10.36 7.42
N VAL A 296 13.54 10.81 6.26
CA VAL A 296 12.82 10.77 4.98
C VAL A 296 13.75 10.13 3.96
N ALA A 297 13.42 8.92 3.55
CA ALA A 297 14.18 8.22 2.51
C ALA A 297 13.94 8.89 1.16
N PHE A 298 14.94 8.89 0.28
CA PHE A 298 14.73 9.21 -1.12
C PHE A 298 15.27 8.13 -2.04
N THR A 299 14.64 7.99 -3.20
CA THR A 299 15.13 7.20 -4.33
C THR A 299 15.20 8.07 -5.57
N ILE A 300 16.25 7.88 -6.37
CA ILE A 300 16.39 8.48 -7.70
C ILE A 300 16.42 7.33 -8.69
N SER A 301 15.51 7.34 -9.65
CA SER A 301 15.35 6.28 -10.67
C SER A 301 15.48 6.84 -12.08
N GLU A 302 15.94 6.00 -13.02
CA GLU A 302 16.03 6.36 -14.44
C GLU A 302 14.73 6.07 -15.21
N PRO A 303 14.64 6.46 -16.51
CA PRO A 303 13.54 6.06 -17.37
C PRO A 303 13.48 4.53 -17.48
N GLY A 304 12.49 3.90 -16.83
CA GLY A 304 12.41 2.44 -16.70
C GLY A 304 12.32 1.92 -15.26
N TYR A 305 12.37 2.82 -14.26
CA TYR A 305 12.20 2.55 -12.83
C TYR A 305 13.34 1.79 -12.15
N GLU A 306 14.49 1.63 -12.82
CA GLU A 306 15.68 1.12 -12.15
C GLU A 306 16.23 2.18 -11.19
N THR A 307 16.51 1.79 -9.94
CA THR A 307 17.05 2.67 -8.91
C THR A 307 18.51 2.99 -9.22
N LEU A 308 18.80 4.28 -9.44
CA LEU A 308 20.15 4.78 -9.66
C LEU A 308 20.90 4.98 -8.35
N THR A 309 20.22 5.56 -7.37
CA THR A 309 20.77 5.80 -6.05
C THR A 309 19.65 6.07 -5.05
N GLU A 310 19.99 5.94 -3.78
CA GLU A 310 19.12 6.16 -2.65
C GLU A 310 19.87 6.88 -1.53
N GLY A 311 19.13 7.38 -0.54
CA GLY A 311 19.70 8.03 0.62
C GLY A 311 18.63 8.65 1.51
N TRP A 312 19.07 9.61 2.32
CA TRP A 312 18.22 10.30 3.29
C TRP A 312 18.24 11.79 3.03
N VAL A 313 17.06 12.41 2.95
CA VAL A 313 16.95 13.88 2.90
C VAL A 313 17.62 14.45 4.14
N SER A 314 18.34 15.56 3.99
CA SER A 314 19.17 16.15 5.07
C SER A 314 20.32 15.27 5.56
N ALA A 315 20.62 14.15 4.88
CA ALA A 315 21.46 13.07 5.41
C ALA A 315 21.01 12.61 6.81
N PHE A 316 19.73 12.82 7.13
CA PHE A 316 19.13 12.49 8.43
C PHE A 316 18.56 11.07 8.37
N ALA A 317 19.47 10.10 8.52
CA ALA A 317 19.13 8.69 8.59
C ALA A 317 18.47 8.34 9.94
N PRO A 318 17.59 7.32 10.00
CA PRO A 318 17.18 6.76 11.27
C PRO A 318 18.43 6.29 12.05
N PRO A 319 18.40 6.31 13.39
CA PRO A 319 19.47 5.70 14.16
C PRO A 319 19.61 4.23 13.75
N GLU A 320 20.85 3.76 13.64
CA GLU A 320 21.09 2.33 13.44
C GLU A 320 20.41 1.55 14.56
N PRO A 321 19.69 0.46 14.23
CA PRO A 321 19.05 -0.34 15.25
C PRO A 321 20.10 -0.90 16.22
N GLU A 322 19.91 -0.67 17.52
CA GLU A 322 20.82 -1.19 18.54
C GLU A 322 20.78 -2.73 18.55
N PRO A 323 21.92 -3.41 18.75
CA PRO A 323 21.96 -4.85 19.01
C PRO A 323 21.04 -5.23 20.16
N HIS A 324 20.08 -6.11 19.92
CA HIS A 324 19.19 -6.63 20.95
C HIS A 324 18.87 -8.10 20.70
N PRO A 325 18.75 -8.92 21.77
CA PRO A 325 18.32 -10.30 21.62
C PRO A 325 16.95 -10.37 20.92
N LEU A 326 16.75 -11.39 20.08
CA LEU A 326 15.42 -11.62 19.52
C LEU A 326 14.40 -11.81 20.65
N PRO A 327 13.16 -11.30 20.49
CA PRO A 327 12.13 -11.46 21.50
C PRO A 327 11.85 -12.94 21.76
N LEU A 328 11.94 -13.35 23.02
CA LEU A 328 11.63 -14.71 23.43
C LEU A 328 10.10 -14.93 23.47
N PRO A 329 9.62 -16.17 23.25
CA PRO A 329 8.22 -16.50 23.42
C PRO A 329 7.71 -16.18 24.83
N ALA A 330 6.42 -15.93 24.96
CA ALA A 330 5.80 -15.67 26.24
C ALA A 330 6.03 -16.84 27.24
N GLY A 331 6.52 -16.50 28.43
CA GLY A 331 6.81 -17.48 29.49
C GLY A 331 8.22 -18.08 29.47
N VAL A 332 9.07 -17.69 28.51
CA VAL A 332 10.49 -18.04 28.48
C VAL A 332 11.30 -16.89 29.09
N GLU A 333 12.09 -17.21 30.11
CA GLU A 333 12.99 -16.25 30.75
C GLU A 333 14.29 -16.14 29.94
N ALA A 334 14.73 -14.90 29.70
CA ALA A 334 16.01 -14.65 29.08
C ALA A 334 17.14 -15.06 30.03
N TRP A 335 18.23 -15.59 29.48
CA TRP A 335 19.41 -15.83 30.29
C TRP A 335 19.92 -14.52 30.91
N PRO A 336 20.46 -14.58 32.15
CA PRO A 336 21.01 -13.41 32.80
C PRO A 336 22.13 -12.80 31.97
N ASP A 337 22.06 -11.49 31.75
CA ASP A 337 23.19 -10.75 31.20
C ASP A 337 24.29 -10.58 32.27
N ASP A 338 25.54 -10.64 31.83
CA ASP A 338 26.73 -10.45 32.64
C ASP A 338 27.78 -9.75 31.79
N VAL A 339 28.03 -8.48 32.07
CA VAL A 339 29.01 -7.66 31.35
C VAL A 339 30.44 -8.17 31.53
N ASP A 340 30.71 -8.88 32.63
CA ASP A 340 32.04 -9.40 32.97
C ASP A 340 32.26 -10.83 32.44
N ALA A 341 31.23 -11.46 31.86
CA ALA A 341 31.39 -12.77 31.23
C ALA A 341 32.42 -12.69 30.07
N PRO A 342 33.39 -13.62 30.03
CA PRO A 342 34.38 -13.70 28.94
C PRO A 342 33.69 -13.93 27.60
N SER A 343 34.36 -13.67 26.48
CA SER A 343 33.94 -14.27 25.20
C SER A 343 34.12 -15.79 25.23
N CYS A 344 33.16 -16.53 24.68
CA CYS A 344 33.35 -17.97 24.44
C CYS A 344 34.48 -18.18 23.42
N THR A 345 35.27 -19.22 23.63
CA THR A 345 36.21 -19.76 22.65
C THR A 345 35.59 -20.97 21.94
N GLY A 346 36.21 -21.42 20.84
CA GLY A 346 35.76 -22.64 20.17
C GLY A 346 35.75 -23.88 21.08
N ALA A 347 36.65 -23.94 22.08
CA ALA A 347 36.71 -25.06 23.03
C ALA A 347 35.60 -25.02 24.10
N ASP A 348 34.94 -23.87 24.28
CA ASP A 348 33.83 -23.73 25.22
C ASP A 348 32.49 -24.18 24.60
N LEU A 349 32.45 -24.35 23.27
CA LEU A 349 31.22 -24.61 22.51
C LEU A 349 31.30 -25.96 21.79
N ASP A 350 30.35 -26.85 22.10
CA ASP A 350 30.11 -28.07 21.33
C ASP A 350 29.08 -27.79 20.23
N VAL A 351 29.51 -27.89 18.98
CA VAL A 351 28.74 -27.48 17.81
C VAL A 351 28.02 -28.68 17.21
N GLY A 352 26.75 -28.52 16.86
CA GLY A 352 25.92 -29.59 16.33
C GLY A 352 24.97 -29.15 15.23
N TYR A 353 24.37 -30.14 14.58
CA TYR A 353 23.31 -29.96 13.58
C TYR A 353 21.97 -30.38 14.20
N GLY A 354 20.99 -29.48 14.16
CA GLY A 354 19.67 -29.65 14.78
C GLY A 354 18.60 -30.18 13.84
N GLY A 355 18.97 -30.78 12.70
CA GLY A 355 18.03 -31.28 11.70
C GLY A 355 17.58 -30.22 10.69
N SER A 356 16.73 -30.64 9.75
CA SER A 356 16.14 -29.77 8.73
C SER A 356 14.69 -30.11 8.41
N ASP A 357 13.94 -29.10 7.97
CA ASP A 357 12.55 -29.23 7.55
C ASP A 357 12.28 -28.48 6.23
N ALA A 358 11.20 -28.88 5.57
CA ALA A 358 10.71 -28.39 4.30
C ALA A 358 9.31 -27.79 4.45
N ALA A 359 9.21 -26.45 4.48
CA ALA A 359 7.93 -25.76 4.64
C ALA A 359 7.77 -24.59 3.67
N THR A 360 6.55 -24.42 3.14
CA THR A 360 6.10 -23.22 2.40
C THR A 360 7.04 -22.77 1.25
N GLY A 361 7.61 -23.72 0.51
CA GLY A 361 8.49 -23.41 -0.63
C GLY A 361 9.93 -23.02 -0.25
N ALA A 362 10.29 -23.13 1.02
CA ALA A 362 11.65 -23.00 1.54
C ALA A 362 12.08 -24.29 2.25
N ARG A 363 13.36 -24.32 2.60
CA ARG A 363 14.00 -25.35 3.43
C ARG A 363 14.70 -24.65 4.58
N TYR A 364 14.73 -25.32 5.73
CA TYR A 364 15.27 -24.78 6.97
C TYR A 364 16.15 -25.82 7.63
N ALA A 365 17.20 -25.38 8.30
CA ALA A 365 18.01 -26.18 9.19
C ALA A 365 18.42 -25.36 10.42
N LEU A 366 18.84 -26.03 11.48
CA LEU A 366 19.35 -25.40 12.69
C LEU A 366 20.81 -25.78 12.91
N LEU A 367 21.66 -24.78 13.13
CA LEU A 367 22.98 -24.98 13.71
C LEU A 367 22.88 -24.77 15.21
N LEU A 368 23.53 -25.62 15.99
CA LEU A 368 23.47 -25.63 17.44
C LEU A 368 24.87 -25.38 18.02
N ALA A 369 24.95 -24.70 19.15
CA ALA A 369 26.19 -24.58 19.92
C ALA A 369 25.89 -24.65 21.42
N ARG A 370 26.38 -25.68 22.10
CA ARG A 370 26.19 -25.87 23.55
C ARG A 370 27.42 -25.42 24.32
N ASN A 371 27.24 -24.62 25.37
CA ASN A 371 28.33 -24.30 26.28
C ASN A 371 28.69 -25.55 27.11
N VAL A 372 29.85 -26.14 26.84
CA VAL A 372 30.37 -27.34 27.53
C VAL A 372 31.41 -27.02 28.60
N SER A 373 31.73 -25.74 28.78
CA SER A 373 32.58 -25.27 29.87
C SER A 373 31.84 -25.31 31.21
N ASP A 374 32.57 -25.12 32.31
CA ASP A 374 32.02 -25.04 33.66
C ASP A 374 31.61 -23.61 34.09
N ARG A 375 31.64 -22.65 33.15
CA ARG A 375 31.38 -21.23 33.41
C ARG A 375 30.55 -20.56 32.32
N PRO A 376 29.83 -19.48 32.64
CA PRO A 376 29.17 -18.69 31.60
C PRO A 376 30.21 -18.05 30.69
N CYS A 377 29.88 -17.97 29.40
CA CYS A 377 30.67 -17.24 28.41
C CYS A 377 29.74 -16.55 27.41
N ALA A 378 30.23 -15.51 26.75
CA ALA A 378 29.47 -14.66 25.86
C ALA A 378 29.74 -14.97 24.40
N VAL A 379 28.66 -15.14 23.62
CA VAL A 379 28.70 -15.28 22.16
C VAL A 379 28.09 -14.03 21.54
N GLU A 380 28.66 -13.58 20.44
CA GLU A 380 28.15 -12.46 19.64
C GLU A 380 28.29 -12.81 18.15
N GLY A 381 27.31 -12.39 17.36
CA GLY A 381 27.37 -12.47 15.90
C GLY A 381 26.69 -13.70 15.29
N ILE A 382 27.10 -13.98 14.05
CA ILE A 382 26.58 -15.03 13.18
C ILE A 382 27.68 -16.09 13.03
N PRO A 383 27.38 -17.40 13.11
CA PRO A 383 28.38 -18.43 12.85
C PRO A 383 28.91 -18.36 11.41
N GLY A 384 30.18 -18.67 11.22
CA GLY A 384 30.73 -18.91 9.88
C GLY A 384 30.34 -20.29 9.39
N ILE A 385 30.02 -20.45 8.09
CA ILE A 385 29.78 -21.75 7.49
C ILE A 385 30.53 -21.95 6.17
N ALA A 386 30.91 -23.20 5.89
CA ALA A 386 31.29 -23.66 4.55
C ALA A 386 30.59 -25.00 4.27
N LEU A 387 30.13 -25.20 3.02
CA LEU A 387 29.37 -26.38 2.63
C LEU A 387 30.26 -27.34 1.84
N ARG A 388 30.11 -28.64 2.09
CA ARG A 388 30.88 -29.69 1.41
C ARG A 388 29.99 -30.79 0.84
N ASN A 389 30.36 -31.29 -0.33
CA ASN A 389 29.74 -32.45 -0.95
C ASN A 389 30.31 -33.77 -0.37
N ALA A 390 29.81 -34.90 -0.88
CA ALA A 390 30.19 -36.24 -0.44
C ALA A 390 31.68 -36.56 -0.65
N ASP A 391 32.35 -35.90 -1.60
CA ASP A 391 33.78 -36.04 -1.86
C ASP A 391 34.64 -35.13 -0.95
N GLY A 392 34.00 -34.33 -0.08
CA GLY A 392 34.64 -33.34 0.78
C GLY A 392 35.04 -32.04 0.06
N ALA A 393 34.67 -31.88 -1.22
CA ALA A 393 34.90 -30.67 -1.97
C ALA A 393 34.00 -29.55 -1.44
N GLU A 394 34.57 -28.35 -1.28
CA GLU A 394 33.81 -27.16 -0.87
C GLU A 394 32.95 -26.65 -2.03
N GLN A 395 31.70 -26.31 -1.72
CA GLN A 395 30.80 -25.70 -2.70
C GLN A 395 31.17 -24.25 -2.97
N THR A 396 31.05 -23.85 -4.23
CA THR A 396 31.50 -22.55 -4.73
C THR A 396 30.34 -21.60 -5.01
N ASP A 397 30.64 -20.30 -5.09
CA ASP A 397 29.66 -19.23 -5.39
C ASP A 397 28.45 -19.15 -4.43
N ILE A 398 28.60 -19.65 -3.20
CA ILE A 398 27.60 -19.54 -2.14
C ILE A 398 27.44 -18.08 -1.70
N ARG A 399 26.21 -17.58 -1.68
CA ARG A 399 25.85 -16.25 -1.18
C ARG A 399 25.13 -16.37 0.15
N LEU A 400 25.69 -15.77 1.19
CA LEU A 400 25.09 -15.71 2.52
C LEU A 400 24.44 -14.35 2.74
N GLU A 401 23.14 -14.37 3.00
CA GLU A 401 22.32 -13.21 3.34
C GLU A 401 21.87 -13.30 4.81
N PRO A 402 21.58 -12.17 5.48
CA PRO A 402 20.97 -12.19 6.80
C PRO A 402 19.62 -12.91 6.80
N TYR A 403 19.35 -13.70 7.85
CA TYR A 403 18.07 -14.41 8.00
C TYR A 403 16.86 -13.47 8.01
N THR A 404 16.98 -12.35 8.73
CA THR A 404 16.06 -11.20 8.62
C THR A 404 16.89 -9.92 8.52
N SER A 405 16.38 -8.93 7.81
CA SER A 405 17.03 -7.61 7.69
C SER A 405 16.99 -6.79 8.98
N SER A 406 16.20 -7.22 9.97
CA SER A 406 16.04 -6.56 11.27
C SER A 406 16.81 -7.24 12.41
N ALA A 407 17.39 -8.42 12.19
CA ALA A 407 18.15 -9.13 13.20
C ALA A 407 19.53 -8.50 13.37
N VAL A 408 19.69 -7.70 14.42
CA VAL A 408 20.99 -7.18 14.83
C VAL A 408 21.57 -8.13 15.88
N PRO A 409 22.68 -8.84 15.61
CA PRO A 409 23.23 -9.83 16.54
C PRO A 409 23.56 -9.20 17.89
N ALA A 410 22.97 -9.71 18.97
CA ALA A 410 23.28 -9.28 20.32
C ALA A 410 24.32 -10.17 20.98
N ARG A 411 25.00 -9.63 21.99
CA ARG A 411 25.82 -10.41 22.92
C ARG A 411 24.91 -11.24 23.81
N LEU A 412 25.12 -12.55 23.82
CA LEU A 412 24.37 -13.51 24.64
C LEU A 412 25.33 -14.20 25.61
N VAL A 413 25.04 -14.10 26.90
CA VAL A 413 25.76 -14.87 27.93
C VAL A 413 25.11 -16.24 28.05
N VAL A 414 25.83 -17.27 27.63
CA VAL A 414 25.39 -18.67 27.60
C VAL A 414 25.78 -19.33 28.92
N PRO A 415 24.82 -19.74 29.77
CA PRO A 415 25.16 -20.48 30.99
C PRO A 415 25.79 -21.85 30.70
N PRO A 416 26.52 -22.45 31.66
CA PRO A 416 27.05 -23.80 31.51
C PRO A 416 25.95 -24.81 31.17
N GLY A 417 26.19 -25.62 30.13
CA GLY A 417 25.25 -26.65 29.66
C GLY A 417 24.13 -26.13 28.77
N GLU A 418 23.92 -24.82 28.65
CA GLU A 418 22.87 -24.23 27.81
C GLU A 418 23.27 -24.19 26.33
N GLN A 419 22.27 -24.09 25.45
CA GLN A 419 22.45 -24.23 24.00
C GLN A 419 21.94 -23.01 23.24
N LEU A 420 22.73 -22.57 22.27
CA LEU A 420 22.38 -21.59 21.25
C LEU A 420 21.86 -22.28 19.99
N LEU A 421 21.03 -21.59 19.22
CA LEU A 421 20.67 -21.97 17.85
C LEU A 421 20.93 -20.83 16.86
N ALA A 422 21.25 -21.17 15.62
CA ALA A 422 21.33 -20.25 14.50
C ALA A 422 20.54 -20.86 13.33
N PRO A 423 19.48 -20.18 12.84
CA PRO A 423 18.66 -20.71 11.76
C PRO A 423 19.34 -20.52 10.40
N LEU A 424 19.31 -21.57 9.58
CA LEU A 424 19.73 -21.58 8.19
C LEU A 424 18.50 -21.81 7.30
N GLN A 425 18.33 -21.02 6.25
CA GLN A 425 17.25 -21.15 5.28
C GLN A 425 17.80 -21.12 3.85
N TRP A 426 17.20 -21.91 2.97
CA TRP A 426 17.48 -21.88 1.53
C TRP A 426 16.25 -22.23 0.71
N ARG A 427 16.36 -22.08 -0.61
CA ARG A 427 15.36 -22.57 -1.56
C ARG A 427 15.85 -23.88 -2.18
N ALA A 428 14.94 -24.83 -2.31
CA ALA A 428 15.24 -26.12 -2.93
C ALA A 428 15.84 -25.95 -4.33
N MET A 429 17.00 -26.54 -4.56
CA MET A 429 17.63 -26.60 -5.89
C MET A 429 17.30 -27.92 -6.59
N SER A 430 17.32 -27.91 -7.92
CA SER A 430 17.04 -29.12 -8.70
C SER A 430 18.25 -30.06 -8.68
N THR A 431 18.15 -31.16 -7.93
CA THR A 431 19.20 -32.19 -7.81
C THR A 431 19.05 -33.36 -8.79
N ALA A 432 18.06 -33.31 -9.70
CA ALA A 432 17.66 -34.46 -10.53
C ALA A 432 18.77 -35.04 -11.42
N ASN A 433 19.86 -34.32 -11.67
CA ASN A 433 21.02 -34.78 -12.46
C ASN A 433 22.37 -34.35 -11.85
N ASP A 434 22.39 -33.97 -10.58
CA ASP A 434 23.58 -33.42 -9.94
C ASP A 434 23.91 -34.18 -8.65
N PRO A 435 25.03 -34.92 -8.59
CA PRO A 435 25.45 -35.65 -7.39
C PRO A 435 26.09 -34.74 -6.32
N ASP A 436 26.32 -33.45 -6.59
CA ASP A 436 27.08 -32.54 -5.71
C ASP A 436 26.23 -31.86 -4.63
N VAL A 437 25.26 -32.59 -4.07
CA VAL A 437 24.49 -32.17 -2.91
C VAL A 437 25.37 -31.97 -1.67
N THR A 438 24.97 -31.07 -0.78
CA THR A 438 25.68 -30.85 0.49
C THR A 438 25.46 -32.02 1.44
N THR A 439 26.53 -32.70 1.83
CA THR A 439 26.51 -33.78 2.83
C THR A 439 27.18 -33.38 4.13
N SER A 440 27.93 -32.28 4.15
CA SER A 440 28.57 -31.80 5.37
C SER A 440 28.63 -30.27 5.42
N VAL A 441 28.57 -29.72 6.63
CA VAL A 441 28.66 -28.29 6.90
C VAL A 441 29.79 -28.05 7.89
N GLU A 442 30.80 -27.29 7.50
CA GLU A 442 31.81 -26.78 8.44
C GLU A 442 31.26 -25.54 9.14
N VAL A 443 31.26 -25.55 10.47
CA VAL A 443 30.74 -24.45 11.28
C VAL A 443 31.86 -23.85 12.13
N THR A 444 32.06 -22.55 12.00
CA THR A 444 32.93 -21.75 12.87
C THR A 444 32.06 -21.00 13.88
N ALA A 445 31.95 -21.53 15.10
CA ALA A 445 30.99 -21.04 16.09
C ALA A 445 31.22 -19.59 16.52
N VAL A 446 32.48 -19.19 16.69
CA VAL A 446 32.90 -17.84 17.07
C VAL A 446 34.14 -17.43 16.26
N PRO A 447 34.37 -16.12 16.03
CA PRO A 447 35.52 -15.65 15.27
C PRO A 447 36.86 -16.22 15.80
N GLY A 448 37.65 -16.83 14.92
CA GLY A 448 38.95 -17.40 15.24
C GLY A 448 38.93 -18.81 15.87
N ALA A 449 37.75 -19.42 16.06
CA ALA A 449 37.64 -20.84 16.39
C ALA A 449 38.04 -21.73 15.21
N GLU A 450 38.48 -22.96 15.51
CA GLU A 450 38.65 -23.98 14.47
C GLU A 450 37.27 -24.43 13.96
N PRO A 451 37.06 -24.56 12.63
CA PRO A 451 35.80 -25.06 12.09
C PRO A 451 35.52 -26.51 12.50
N VAL A 452 34.27 -26.79 12.86
CA VAL A 452 33.78 -28.14 13.16
C VAL A 452 33.02 -28.67 11.94
N LEU A 453 33.47 -29.79 11.38
CA LEU A 453 32.79 -30.46 10.26
C LEU A 453 31.61 -31.29 10.80
N LEU A 454 30.39 -30.91 10.43
CA LEU A 454 29.16 -31.60 10.77
C LEU A 454 28.69 -32.44 9.60
N ASP A 455 28.41 -33.72 9.82
CA ASP A 455 27.70 -34.57 8.85
C ASP A 455 26.19 -34.27 8.96
N VAL A 456 25.59 -33.79 7.87
CA VAL A 456 24.15 -33.44 7.84
C VAL A 456 23.29 -34.56 7.27
N THR A 457 23.90 -35.72 6.96
CA THR A 457 23.20 -36.94 6.54
C THR A 457 22.96 -37.91 7.71
N ASP A 458 23.64 -37.68 8.83
CA ASP A 458 23.48 -38.41 10.08
C ASP A 458 22.37 -37.82 10.97
N GLY A 459 21.83 -38.66 11.88
CA GLY A 459 20.86 -38.23 12.89
C GLY A 459 19.53 -37.73 12.31
N ASP A 460 19.15 -36.51 12.66
CA ASP A 460 17.90 -35.83 12.25
C ASP A 460 18.01 -35.14 10.87
N GLY A 461 19.11 -35.38 10.14
CA GLY A 461 19.32 -34.89 8.79
C GLY A 461 18.71 -35.76 7.68
N PRO A 462 18.53 -35.22 6.46
CA PRO A 462 18.08 -35.99 5.33
C PRO A 462 19.18 -36.91 4.84
N SER A 463 18.89 -38.21 4.71
CA SER A 463 19.86 -39.23 4.29
C SER A 463 20.46 -39.01 2.89
N ALA A 464 19.84 -38.15 2.08
CA ALA A 464 20.32 -37.77 0.76
C ALA A 464 21.18 -36.48 0.75
N GLY A 465 21.44 -35.87 1.91
CA GLY A 465 22.04 -34.54 2.00
C GLY A 465 21.04 -33.41 1.75
N LEU A 466 21.53 -32.17 1.87
CA LEU A 466 20.77 -30.96 1.61
C LEU A 466 20.83 -30.63 0.11
N ASP A 467 19.70 -30.21 -0.45
CA ASP A 467 19.55 -29.76 -1.84
C ASP A 467 20.10 -28.33 -2.04
N ILE A 468 21.32 -28.13 -1.54
CA ILE A 468 22.15 -26.94 -1.72
C ILE A 468 23.31 -27.33 -2.63
N LEU A 469 23.55 -26.54 -3.69
CA LEU A 469 24.56 -26.74 -4.73
C LEU A 469 25.38 -25.45 -4.91
N ASP A 470 26.39 -25.50 -5.78
CA ASP A 470 27.15 -24.30 -6.19
C ASP A 470 26.22 -23.17 -6.66
N GLY A 471 26.56 -21.94 -6.27
CA GLY A 471 25.77 -20.74 -6.60
C GLY A 471 24.52 -20.53 -5.72
N ALA A 472 24.31 -21.32 -4.67
CA ALA A 472 23.15 -21.19 -3.81
C ALA A 472 23.11 -19.85 -3.05
N GLU A 473 21.89 -19.35 -2.85
CA GLU A 473 21.60 -18.26 -1.91
C GLU A 473 21.05 -18.87 -0.62
N LEU A 474 21.73 -18.57 0.48
CA LEU A 474 21.45 -19.04 1.83
C LEU A 474 21.17 -17.85 2.74
N ARG A 475 20.29 -18.06 3.70
CA ARG A 475 19.97 -17.08 4.74
C ARG A 475 20.37 -17.63 6.10
N LEU A 476 21.27 -16.94 6.80
CA LEU A 476 21.82 -17.40 8.09
C LEU A 476 21.54 -16.36 9.19
N GLY A 477 21.02 -16.84 10.31
CA GLY A 477 20.68 -16.00 11.46
C GLY A 477 21.81 -15.93 12.49
N PRO A 478 21.80 -14.91 13.36
CA PRO A 478 22.71 -14.86 14.49
C PRO A 478 22.45 -16.00 15.47
N TRP A 479 23.40 -16.22 16.37
CA TRP A 479 23.16 -17.04 17.54
C TRP A 479 22.04 -16.45 18.39
N VAL A 480 21.08 -17.29 18.79
CA VAL A 480 20.00 -16.95 19.71
C VAL A 480 19.85 -18.01 20.79
N GLN A 481 19.26 -17.64 21.92
CA GLN A 481 18.92 -18.57 22.99
C GLN A 481 18.02 -19.69 22.44
N ALA A 482 18.43 -20.95 22.60
CA ALA A 482 17.59 -22.06 22.19
C ALA A 482 16.35 -22.19 23.07
N LEU A 483 15.24 -22.61 22.45
CA LEU A 483 13.96 -22.81 23.10
C LEU A 483 13.69 -24.32 23.20
N GLU A 484 13.15 -24.79 24.33
CA GLU A 484 12.68 -26.17 24.43
C GLU A 484 11.62 -26.45 23.34
N GLY A 485 11.79 -27.56 22.60
CA GLY A 485 10.86 -28.01 21.56
C GLY A 485 11.20 -27.58 20.13
N TRP A 486 12.38 -27.00 19.88
CA TRP A 486 12.89 -26.68 18.53
C TRP A 486 13.82 -27.76 17.94
N SER A 487 13.95 -28.92 18.60
CA SER A 487 14.66 -30.11 18.09
C SER A 487 13.75 -31.03 17.30
#